data_AF-A0A4V2BIP5-F1
#
_entry.id   AF-A0A4V2BIP5-F1
#
_cell.length_a   1.000
_cell.length_b   1.000
_cell.length_c   1.000
_cell.angle_alpha   90.00
_cell.angle_beta   90.00
_cell.angle_gamma   90.00
#
_symmetry.space_group_name_H-M   'P 1'
#
loop_
_entity.id
_entity.type
_entity.pdbx_description
1 polymer ?
#
loop_
_entity_poly.entity_id
_entity_poly.type
_entity_poly.pdbx_seq_one_letter_code
_entity_poly.pdbx_strand_id
1 'polypeptide(L)'
;MGIDTTVVWAVIIYFAVFMYVLLDGFDLGIGLLFPFTPKKRDRDTMMNTVAPVWDGNETWLVLGGEGLLAAFPVAYSIILSGLYLPLIFMLVGLVFRGVAFEFRFKAKEHEAHLWDKAFIGGSVAASFFQGVSLGAFLDGIA
;
A
#
# COMPACT_ATOMS: atom_id res chain seq x y z
N MET A 1 17.19 -24.50 25.35
CA MET A 1 17.19 -23.79 24.06
C MET A 1 16.36 -22.53 24.27
N GLY A 2 17.01 -21.36 24.26
CA GLY A 2 16.29 -20.09 24.31
C GLY A 2 15.62 -19.82 22.96
N ILE A 3 14.51 -19.09 22.97
CA ILE A 3 13.88 -18.61 21.73
C ILE A 3 14.82 -17.58 21.11
N ASP A 4 15.18 -17.76 19.83
CA ASP A 4 15.96 -16.77 19.09
C ASP A 4 15.08 -15.59 18.74
N THR A 5 15.29 -14.47 19.44
CA THR A 5 14.55 -13.22 19.25
C THR A 5 14.71 -12.67 17.84
N THR A 6 15.84 -12.92 17.19
CA THR A 6 16.12 -12.50 15.80
C THR A 6 15.13 -13.17 14.85
N VAL A 7 14.98 -14.49 14.98
CA VAL A 7 14.06 -15.27 14.15
C VAL A 7 12.61 -14.85 14.43
N VAL A 8 12.25 -14.63 15.70
CA VAL A 8 10.92 -14.16 16.07
C VAL A 8 10.59 -12.83 15.40
N TRP A 9 11.47 -11.84 15.48
CA TRP A 9 11.25 -10.54 14.84
C TRP A 9 11.22 -10.63 13.32
N ALA A 10 12.09 -11.47 12.72
CA ALA A 10 12.06 -11.71 11.28
C ALA A 10 10.70 -12.27 10.83
N VAL A 11 10.14 -13.22 11.58
CA VAL A 11 8.80 -13.80 11.30
C VAL A 11 7.70 -12.76 11.46
N ILE A 12 7.76 -11.92 12.51
CA ILE A 12 6.78 -10.85 12.73
C ILE A 12 6.79 -9.85 11.57
N ILE A 13 7.97 -9.39 11.16
CA ILE A 13 8.12 -8.43 10.05
C ILE A 13 7.67 -9.05 8.73
N TYR A 14 8.10 -10.29 8.45
CA TYR A 14 7.64 -11.03 7.27
C TYR A 14 6.12 -11.14 7.24
N PHE A 15 5.50 -11.50 8.37
CA PHE A 15 4.06 -11.60 8.49
C PHE A 15 3.38 -10.24 8.28
N ALA A 16 3.93 -9.15 8.83
CA ALA A 16 3.38 -7.81 8.66
C ALA A 16 3.41 -7.37 7.18
N VAL A 17 4.56 -7.52 6.51
CA VAL A 17 4.68 -7.20 5.08
C VAL A 17 3.78 -8.09 4.23
N PHE A 18 3.67 -9.38 4.55
CA PHE A 18 2.77 -10.29 3.87
C PHE A 18 1.29 -9.88 4.03
N MET A 19 0.87 -9.53 5.24
CA MET A 19 -0.49 -9.07 5.52
C MET A 19 -0.79 -7.77 4.78
N TYR A 20 0.16 -6.84 4.71
CA TYR A 20 0.03 -5.66 3.87
C TYR A 20 -0.23 -6.03 2.41
N VAL A 21 0.64 -6.85 1.80
CA VAL A 21 0.50 -7.23 0.38
C VAL A 21 -0.82 -7.95 0.12
N LEU A 22 -1.27 -8.80 1.06
CA LEU A 22 -2.51 -9.56 0.94
C LEU A 22 -3.74 -8.67 1.08
N LEU A 23 -3.81 -7.87 2.14
CA LEU A 23 -4.97 -7.06 2.47
C LEU A 23 -5.01 -5.79 1.63
N ASP A 24 -3.92 -5.02 1.56
CA ASP A 24 -3.91 -3.83 0.70
C ASP A 24 -3.97 -4.20 -0.80
N GLY A 25 -3.51 -5.41 -1.16
CA GLY A 25 -3.59 -5.92 -2.53
C GLY A 25 -5.01 -5.99 -3.09
N PHE A 26 -6.03 -6.28 -2.28
CA PHE A 26 -7.42 -6.26 -2.76
C PHE A 26 -7.93 -4.82 -2.96
N ASP A 27 -7.52 -3.87 -2.12
CA ASP A 27 -7.86 -2.45 -2.25
C ASP A 27 -7.28 -1.87 -3.54
N LEU A 28 -5.99 -2.13 -3.76
CA LEU A 28 -5.28 -1.75 -4.98
C LEU A 28 -5.91 -2.39 -6.22
N GLY A 29 -6.29 -3.66 -6.11
CA GLY A 29 -7.02 -4.39 -7.15
C GLY A 29 -8.37 -3.74 -7.51
N ILE A 30 -9.13 -3.30 -6.51
CA ILE A 30 -10.37 -2.55 -6.72
C ILE A 30 -10.09 -1.23 -7.45
N GLY A 31 -9.04 -0.51 -7.09
CA GLY A 31 -8.61 0.71 -7.79
C GLY A 31 -8.22 0.48 -9.25
N LEU A 32 -7.56 -0.63 -9.55
CA LEU A 32 -7.21 -1.05 -10.91
C LEU A 32 -8.43 -1.45 -11.74
N LEU A 33 -9.45 -2.07 -11.12
CA LEU A 33 -10.69 -2.48 -11.78
C LEU A 33 -11.72 -1.34 -11.92
N PHE A 34 -11.55 -0.28 -11.14
CA PHE A 34 -12.44 0.87 -11.10
C PHE A 34 -12.76 1.53 -12.46
N PRO A 35 -11.80 1.76 -13.40
CA PRO A 35 -12.10 2.37 -14.70
C PRO A 35 -12.90 1.45 -15.62
N PHE A 36 -12.88 0.14 -15.39
CA PHE A 36 -13.62 -0.85 -16.17
C PHE A 36 -15.06 -1.05 -15.70
N THR A 37 -15.47 -0.34 -14.64
CA THR A 37 -16.82 -0.43 -14.06
C THR A 37 -17.64 0.81 -14.45
N PRO A 38 -18.43 0.77 -15.55
CA PRO A 38 -19.09 1.97 -16.08
C PRO A 38 -20.19 2.50 -15.17
N LYS A 39 -20.91 1.61 -14.47
CA LYS A 39 -22.06 1.96 -13.63
C LYS A 39 -21.61 2.64 -12.34
N LYS A 40 -22.07 3.87 -12.11
CA LYS A 40 -21.76 4.66 -10.89
C LYS A 40 -22.12 3.91 -9.61
N ARG A 41 -23.31 3.28 -9.56
CA ARG A 41 -23.76 2.49 -8.40
C ARG A 41 -22.80 1.35 -8.04
N ASP A 42 -22.26 0.68 -9.04
CA ASP A 42 -21.36 -0.46 -8.83
C ASP A 42 -19.99 0.06 -8.36
N ARG A 43 -19.51 1.20 -8.89
CA ARG A 43 -18.32 1.91 -8.37
C ARG A 43 -18.48 2.38 -6.92
N ASP A 44 -19.65 2.91 -6.57
CA ASP A 44 -19.94 3.30 -5.18
C ASP A 44 -19.92 2.08 -4.26
N THR A 45 -20.46 0.96 -4.72
CA THR A 45 -20.41 -0.32 -3.99
C THR A 45 -18.97 -0.79 -3.78
N MET A 46 -18.14 -0.75 -4.83
CA MET A 46 -16.71 -1.11 -4.75
C MET A 46 -15.93 -0.25 -3.76
N MET A 47 -16.21 1.05 -3.65
CA MET A 47 -15.54 1.89 -2.66
C MET A 47 -16.05 1.64 -1.25
N ASN A 48 -17.36 1.40 -1.08
CA ASN A 48 -17.95 1.09 0.21
C ASN A 48 -17.43 -0.22 0.82
N THR A 49 -16.96 -1.16 0.01
CA THR A 49 -16.35 -2.41 0.54
C THR A 49 -14.95 -2.18 1.13
N VAL A 50 -14.25 -1.14 0.68
CA VAL A 50 -12.85 -0.85 1.06
C VAL A 50 -12.77 0.22 2.14
N ALA A 51 -13.64 1.24 2.07
CA ALA A 51 -13.66 2.39 2.95
C ALA A 51 -13.54 2.09 4.48
N PRO A 52 -14.13 1.02 5.03
CA PRO A 52 -14.00 0.74 6.47
C PRO A 52 -12.69 0.06 6.88
N VAL A 53 -11.89 -0.47 5.94
CA VAL A 53 -10.76 -1.35 6.25
C VAL A 53 -9.41 -0.88 5.69
N TRP A 54 -9.40 -0.01 4.67
CA TRP A 54 -8.16 0.42 4.00
C TRP A 54 -7.13 1.04 4.95
N ASP A 55 -7.55 1.87 5.90
CA ASP A 55 -6.65 2.51 6.86
C ASP A 55 -5.95 1.45 7.74
N GLY A 56 -6.70 0.42 8.14
CA GLY A 56 -6.15 -0.74 8.84
C GLY A 56 -5.16 -1.54 7.97
N ASN A 57 -5.41 -1.65 6.67
CA ASN A 57 -4.52 -2.37 5.75
C ASN A 57 -3.14 -1.68 5.65
N GLU A 58 -3.10 -0.35 5.63
CA GLU A 58 -1.87 0.44 5.60
C GLU A 58 -1.04 0.30 6.89
N THR A 59 -1.68 0.08 8.04
CA THR A 59 -0.94 -0.09 9.31
C THR A 59 0.01 -1.29 9.30
N TRP A 60 -0.27 -2.32 8.48
CA TRP A 60 0.64 -3.46 8.32
C TRP A 60 1.95 -3.07 7.65
N LEU A 61 1.92 -2.14 6.70
CA LEU A 61 3.12 -1.61 6.06
C LEU A 61 3.97 -0.83 7.06
N VAL A 62 3.32 -0.01 7.89
CA VAL A 62 3.98 0.75 8.97
C VAL A 62 4.65 -0.19 9.96
N LEU A 63 3.93 -1.22 10.42
CA LEU A 63 4.48 -2.24 11.32
C LEU A 63 5.69 -2.96 10.70
N GLY A 64 5.64 -3.28 9.41
CA GLY A 64 6.76 -3.88 8.69
C GLY A 64 7.99 -2.96 8.66
N GLY A 65 7.79 -1.68 8.31
CA GLY A 65 8.86 -0.68 8.22
C GLY A 65 9.47 -0.32 9.58
N GLU A 66 8.64 0.01 10.57
CA GLU A 66 9.09 0.34 11.93
C GLU A 66 9.67 -0.88 12.64
N GLY A 67 9.10 -2.07 12.44
CA GLY A 67 9.64 -3.32 12.94
C GLY A 67 11.04 -3.59 12.39
N LEU A 68 11.27 -3.33 11.10
CA LEU A 68 12.59 -3.44 10.48
C LEU A 68 13.58 -2.44 11.08
N LEU A 69 13.18 -1.19 11.31
CA LEU A 69 14.02 -0.19 11.98
C LEU A 69 14.41 -0.63 13.40
N ALA A 70 13.43 -1.12 14.17
CA ALA A 70 13.63 -1.47 15.58
C ALA A 70 14.47 -2.75 15.76
N ALA A 71 14.22 -3.79 14.96
CA ALA A 71 14.88 -5.08 15.11
C ALA A 71 16.12 -5.25 14.21
N PHE A 72 16.16 -4.59 13.05
CA PHE A 72 17.21 -4.74 12.03
C PHE A 72 17.63 -3.39 11.40
N PRO A 73 18.17 -2.45 12.18
CA PRO A 73 18.43 -1.08 11.73
C PRO A 73 19.38 -0.99 10.52
N VAL A 74 20.36 -1.90 10.43
CA VAL A 74 21.27 -1.96 9.27
C VAL A 74 20.50 -2.36 8.01
N ALA A 75 19.66 -3.40 8.07
CA ALA A 75 18.83 -3.82 6.94
C ALA A 75 17.87 -2.70 6.52
N TYR A 76 17.23 -2.04 7.49
CA TYR A 76 16.37 -0.87 7.26
C TYR A 76 17.10 0.22 6.47
N SER A 77 18.32 0.60 6.89
CA SER A 77 19.09 1.66 6.23
C SER A 77 19.48 1.32 4.79
N ILE A 78 19.84 0.06 4.51
CA ILE A 78 20.21 -0.40 3.17
C ILE A 78 18.98 -0.44 2.26
N ILE A 79 17.90 -1.07 2.73
CA ILE A 79 16.68 -1.26 1.95
C ILE A 79 16.05 0.09 1.60
N LEU A 80 15.87 1.00 2.56
CA LEU A 80 15.24 2.30 2.29
C LEU A 80 16.11 3.22 1.44
N SER A 81 17.43 3.15 1.58
CA SER A 81 18.33 3.95 0.73
C SER A 81 18.31 3.45 -0.71
N GLY A 82 18.38 2.14 -0.90
CA GLY A 82 18.36 1.52 -2.24
C GLY A 82 17.00 1.61 -2.93
N LEU A 83 15.90 1.52 -2.17
CA LEU A 83 14.54 1.60 -2.69
C LEU A 83 13.90 2.98 -2.49
N TYR A 84 14.71 4.02 -2.24
CA TYR A 84 14.21 5.36 -1.91
C TYR A 84 13.18 5.88 -2.91
N LEU A 85 13.52 5.90 -4.20
CA LEU A 85 12.62 6.40 -5.24
C LEU A 85 11.36 5.53 -5.40
N PRO A 86 11.45 4.19 -5.57
CA PRO A 86 10.27 3.32 -5.59
C PRO A 86 9.34 3.51 -4.38
N LEU A 87 9.88 3.51 -3.16
CA LEU A 87 9.09 3.64 -1.94
C LEU A 87 8.43 5.01 -1.81
N ILE A 88 9.11 6.09 -2.20
CA ILE A 88 8.51 7.43 -2.19
C ILE A 88 7.37 7.53 -3.20
N PHE A 89 7.54 7.02 -4.42
CA PHE A 89 6.46 7.06 -5.40
C PHE A 89 5.27 6.17 -5.01
N MET A 90 5.55 5.01 -4.40
CA MET A 90 4.53 4.17 -3.81
C MET A 90 3.75 4.92 -2.73
N LEU A 91 4.46 5.56 -1.77
CA LEU A 91 3.85 6.33 -0.68
C LEU A 91 2.98 7.47 -1.21
N VAL A 92 3.45 8.22 -2.22
CA VAL A 92 2.65 9.26 -2.87
C VAL A 92 1.37 8.68 -3.46
N GLY A 93 1.45 7.52 -4.12
CA GLY A 93 0.28 6.80 -4.64
C GLY A 93 -0.73 6.43 -3.55
N LEU A 94 -0.25 5.89 -2.42
CA LEU A 94 -1.07 5.53 -1.26
C LEU A 94 -1.72 6.77 -0.62
N VAL A 95 -1.01 7.89 -0.52
CA VAL A 95 -1.57 9.16 -0.03
C VAL A 95 -2.71 9.65 -0.93
N PHE A 96 -2.51 9.68 -2.25
CA PHE A 96 -3.57 10.08 -3.18
C PHE A 96 -4.79 9.16 -3.08
N ARG A 97 -4.57 7.86 -2.88
CA ARG A 97 -5.63 6.86 -2.68
C ARG A 97 -6.42 7.15 -1.40
N GLY A 98 -5.76 7.34 -0.27
CA GLY A 98 -6.40 7.65 1.01
C GLY A 98 -7.20 8.95 0.99
N VAL A 99 -6.63 10.01 0.39
CA VAL A 99 -7.34 11.28 0.18
C VAL A 99 -8.56 11.08 -0.74
N ALA A 100 -8.44 10.29 -1.80
CA ALA A 100 -9.57 10.02 -2.68
C ALA A 100 -10.73 9.31 -1.96
N PHE A 101 -10.47 8.40 -1.03
CA PHE A 101 -11.52 7.78 -0.21
C PHE A 101 -12.27 8.81 0.62
N GLU A 102 -11.57 9.58 1.45
CA GLU A 102 -12.19 10.56 2.36
C GLU A 102 -12.94 11.68 1.63
N PHE A 103 -12.34 12.21 0.55
CA PHE A 103 -12.90 13.37 -0.14
C PHE A 103 -14.01 12.99 -1.11
N ARG A 104 -14.03 11.78 -1.69
CA ARG A 104 -15.10 11.38 -2.61
C ARG A 104 -16.45 11.26 -1.90
N PHE A 105 -16.50 10.82 -0.65
CA PHE A 105 -17.74 10.79 0.14
C PHE A 105 -18.28 12.19 0.46
N LYS A 106 -17.41 13.20 0.46
CA LYS A 106 -17.75 14.60 0.76
C LYS A 106 -17.91 15.45 -0.51
N ALA A 107 -17.47 14.96 -1.67
CA ALA A 107 -17.45 15.69 -2.92
C ALA A 107 -18.84 15.83 -3.55
N LYS A 108 -19.06 16.96 -4.22
CA LYS A 108 -20.24 17.15 -5.09
C LYS A 108 -20.11 16.29 -6.34
N GLU A 109 -21.21 15.94 -7.00
CA GLU A 109 -21.20 15.04 -8.17
C GLU A 109 -20.24 15.49 -9.29
N HIS A 110 -20.05 16.81 -9.45
CA HIS A 110 -19.12 17.35 -10.45
C HIS A 110 -17.63 17.17 -10.10
N GLU A 111 -17.25 16.91 -8.85
CA GLU A 111 -15.86 16.71 -8.40
C GLU A 111 -15.51 15.23 -8.23
N ALA A 112 -16.51 14.35 -8.11
CA ALA A 112 -16.33 12.92 -7.90
C ALA A 112 -15.43 12.27 -8.96
N HIS A 113 -15.47 12.76 -10.21
CA HIS A 113 -14.64 12.24 -11.29
C HIS A 113 -13.14 12.53 -11.14
N LEU A 114 -12.76 13.60 -10.41
CA LEU A 114 -11.35 13.91 -10.13
C LEU A 114 -10.82 12.95 -9.07
N TRP A 115 -11.61 12.68 -8.03
CA TRP A 115 -11.27 11.73 -6.98
C TRP A 115 -11.25 10.29 -7.48
N ASP A 116 -12.15 9.92 -8.40
CA ASP A 116 -12.12 8.65 -9.12
C ASP A 116 -10.77 8.46 -9.85
N LYS A 117 -10.28 9.50 -10.54
CA LYS A 117 -8.97 9.46 -11.23
C LYS A 117 -7.80 9.39 -10.25
N ALA A 118 -7.86 10.13 -9.14
CA ALA A 118 -6.85 10.08 -8.09
C ALA A 118 -6.77 8.69 -7.45
N PHE A 119 -7.92 8.05 -7.21
CA PHE A 119 -8.02 6.69 -6.69
C PHE A 119 -7.38 5.68 -7.65
N ILE A 120 -7.72 5.74 -8.95
CA ILE A 120 -7.13 4.87 -9.97
C ILE A 120 -5.62 5.10 -10.08
N GLY A 121 -5.20 6.35 -10.24
CA GLY A 121 -3.80 6.71 -10.42
C GLY A 121 -2.95 6.34 -9.21
N GLY A 122 -3.44 6.60 -8.00
CA GLY A 122 -2.79 6.21 -6.76
C GLY A 122 -2.64 4.70 -6.63
N SER A 123 -3.69 3.94 -6.94
CA SER A 123 -3.68 2.47 -6.88
C SER A 123 -2.75 1.84 -7.92
N VAL A 124 -2.73 2.37 -9.15
CA VAL A 124 -1.80 1.94 -10.21
C VAL A 124 -0.36 2.22 -9.81
N ALA A 125 -0.07 3.45 -9.34
CA ALA A 125 1.27 3.83 -8.92
C ALA A 125 1.77 2.95 -7.77
N ALA A 126 0.98 2.80 -6.70
CA ALA A 126 1.34 1.97 -5.56
C ALA A 126 1.60 0.50 -5.98
N SER A 127 0.69 -0.09 -6.78
CA SER A 127 0.86 -1.47 -7.27
C SER A 127 2.12 -1.65 -8.12
N PHE A 128 2.39 -0.69 -9.01
CA PHE A 128 3.56 -0.73 -9.89
C PHE A 128 4.85 -0.60 -9.09
N PHE A 129 4.96 0.41 -8.23
CA PHE A 129 6.18 0.64 -7.45
C PHE A 129 6.40 -0.41 -6.36
N GLN A 130 5.35 -1.05 -5.86
CA GLN A 130 5.46 -2.26 -5.03
C GLN A 130 6.15 -3.39 -5.81
N GLY A 131 5.74 -3.63 -7.06
CA GLY A 131 6.39 -4.62 -7.94
C GLY A 131 7.83 -4.26 -8.27
N VAL A 132 8.11 -2.99 -8.56
CA VAL A 132 9.49 -2.49 -8.78
C VAL A 132 10.35 -2.70 -7.53
N SER A 133 9.83 -2.38 -6.36
CA SER A 133 10.54 -2.54 -5.08
C SER A 133 10.90 -4.00 -4.82
N LEU A 134 9.95 -4.92 -5.03
CA LEU A 134 10.21 -6.35 -4.89
C LEU A 134 11.21 -6.85 -5.93
N GLY A 135 11.07 -6.43 -7.19
CA GLY A 135 12.00 -6.80 -8.27
C GLY A 135 13.43 -6.34 -7.99
N ALA A 136 13.61 -5.08 -7.58
CA ALA A 136 14.90 -4.52 -7.21
C ALA A 136 15.50 -5.20 -5.96
N PHE A 137 14.67 -5.54 -4.97
CA PHE A 137 15.11 -6.28 -3.79
C PHE A 137 15.64 -7.67 -4.15
N LEU A 138 14.99 -8.37 -5.09
CA LEU A 138 15.40 -9.70 -5.55
C LEU A 138 16.64 -9.68 -6.46
N ASP A 139 16.79 -8.65 -7.30
CA ASP A 139 17.99 -8.45 -8.14
C ASP A 139 19.23 -8.13 -7.29
N GLY A 140 19.00 -7.59 -6.09
CA GLY A 140 20.01 -7.20 -5.13
C GLY A 140 20.16 -5.68 -5.08
N ILE A 141 20.16 -5.15 -3.86
CA ILE A 141 20.36 -3.73 -3.61
C ILE A 141 21.86 -3.49 -3.49
N ALA A 142 22.44 -2.77 -4.46
CA ALA A 142 23.85 -2.37 -4.48
C ALA A 142 24.14 -1.20 -3.52
#